data_AF-A0A4V0BVW1-F1
#
_entry.id   AF-A0A4V0BVW1-F1
#
_cell.length_a   1.000
_cell.length_b   1.000
_cell.length_c   1.000
_cell.angle_alpha   90.00
_cell.angle_beta   90.00
_cell.angle_gamma   90.00
#
_symmetry.space_group_name_H-M   'P 1'
#
loop_
_entity.id
_entity.type
_entity.pdbx_description
1 polymer ?
#
loop_
_entity_poly.entity_id
_entity_poly.type
_entity_poly.pdbx_seq_one_letter_code
_entity_poly.pdbx_strand_id
1 'polypeptide(L)'
;MLSSKRFYRPTFQSHLTNKEILEKLLSYSQDLREHYELYQLLLFHFQEKHADYFFELIKETISSVNPISQTIFRTFLRDQDKIINALVLPYSNAKLETTNILIKVIKQNAFGFRNFENFKTRILIAL
;
A
#
# COMPACT_ATOMS: atom_id res chain seq x y z
N MET A 1 14.19 -6.07 2.84
CA MET A 1 15.46 -6.52 2.23
C MET A 1 15.13 -7.49 1.10
N LEU A 2 15.44 -7.16 -0.15
CA LEU A 2 15.17 -8.06 -1.29
C LEU A 2 16.06 -9.31 -1.18
N SER A 3 15.48 -10.50 -1.36
CA SER A 3 16.21 -11.78 -1.27
C SER A 3 17.38 -11.82 -2.26
N SER A 4 18.55 -12.25 -1.76
CA SER A 4 19.77 -12.47 -2.53
C SER A 4 19.79 -13.82 -3.27
N LYS A 5 18.76 -14.66 -3.09
CA LYS A 5 18.67 -15.96 -3.74
C LYS A 5 18.41 -15.78 -5.24
N ARG A 6 19.29 -16.34 -6.06
CA ARG A 6 19.13 -16.35 -7.52
C ARG A 6 18.12 -17.40 -7.98
N PHE A 7 17.23 -16.90 -8.82
CA PHE A 7 16.08 -17.49 -9.48
C PHE A 7 16.04 -17.63 -10.99
N TYR A 8 15.69 -18.76 -11.62
CA TYR A 8 15.45 -18.73 -13.06
C TYR A 8 14.20 -17.89 -13.40
N ARG A 9 14.34 -16.92 -14.32
CA ARG A 9 13.22 -16.12 -14.85
C ARG A 9 13.10 -16.33 -16.36
N PRO A 10 12.03 -16.99 -16.84
CA PRO A 10 11.80 -17.21 -18.27
C PRO A 10 11.82 -15.92 -19.10
N THR A 11 11.22 -14.83 -18.59
CA THR A 11 11.16 -13.52 -19.26
C THR A 11 12.55 -12.94 -19.57
N PHE A 12 13.55 -13.25 -18.74
CA PHE A 12 14.92 -12.75 -18.90
C PHE A 12 15.90 -13.85 -19.32
N GLN A 13 15.42 -15.09 -19.50
CA GLN A 13 16.19 -16.28 -19.85
C GLN A 13 17.46 -16.47 -19.01
N SER A 14 17.41 -16.11 -17.72
CA SER A 14 18.58 -16.07 -16.85
C SER A 14 18.23 -16.26 -15.37
N HIS A 15 19.22 -16.65 -14.56
CA HIS A 15 19.12 -16.71 -13.11
C HIS A 15 19.41 -15.34 -12.48
N LEU A 16 18.38 -14.68 -11.96
CA LEU A 16 18.48 -13.32 -11.41
C LEU A 16 17.95 -13.29 -9.98
N THR A 17 18.47 -12.35 -9.20
CA THR A 17 17.89 -11.91 -7.92
C THR A 17 16.76 -10.91 -8.16
N ASN A 18 15.93 -10.65 -7.15
CA ASN A 18 14.89 -9.61 -7.26
C ASN A 18 15.48 -8.21 -7.50
N LYS A 19 16.66 -7.92 -6.96
CA LYS A 19 17.35 -6.65 -7.20
C LYS A 19 17.79 -6.53 -8.66
N GLU A 20 18.43 -7.55 -9.22
CA GLU A 20 18.86 -7.54 -10.63
C GLU A 20 17.68 -7.44 -11.60
N ILE A 21 16.55 -8.07 -11.28
CA ILE A 21 15.31 -7.93 -12.05
C ILE A 21 14.80 -6.49 -12.01
N LEU A 22 14.76 -5.89 -10.82
CA LEU A 22 14.33 -4.50 -10.66
C LEU A 22 15.22 -3.56 -11.47
N GLU A 23 16.55 -3.63 -11.31
CA GLU A 23 17.49 -2.80 -12.07
C GLU A 23 17.28 -2.92 -13.57
N LYS A 24 17.07 -4.15 -14.06
CA LYS A 24 16.81 -4.39 -15.48
C LYS A 24 15.48 -3.78 -15.94
N LEU A 25 14.42 -3.87 -15.13
CA LEU A 25 13.13 -3.23 -15.44
C LEU A 25 13.26 -1.70 -15.46
N LEU A 26 13.95 -1.12 -14.49
CA LEU A 26 14.16 0.33 -14.42
C LEU A 26 15.07 0.83 -15.56
N SER A 27 15.97 -0.01 -16.08
CA SER A 27 16.81 0.34 -17.23
C SER A 27 16.03 0.53 -18.54
N TYR A 28 14.80 0.03 -18.63
CA TYR A 28 13.99 0.14 -19.84
C TYR A 28 13.31 1.51 -20.03
N SER A 29 13.14 2.29 -18.96
CA SER A 29 12.45 3.59 -19.04
C SER A 29 12.90 4.52 -17.92
N GLN A 30 13.38 5.70 -18.33
CA GLN A 30 13.77 6.76 -17.39
C GLN A 30 12.55 7.24 -16.58
N ASP A 31 11.40 7.44 -17.22
CA ASP A 31 10.16 7.80 -16.53
C ASP A 31 9.80 6.76 -15.45
N LEU A 32 9.89 5.46 -15.76
CA LEU A 32 9.61 4.40 -14.79
C LEU A 32 10.57 4.46 -13.59
N ARG A 33 11.85 4.72 -13.87
CA ARG A 33 12.88 4.87 -12.84
C ARG A 33 12.57 6.04 -11.92
N GLU A 34 12.26 7.21 -12.45
CA GLU A 34 11.95 8.41 -11.66
C GLU A 34 10.72 8.19 -10.78
N HIS A 35 9.65 7.60 -11.33
CA HIS A 35 8.46 7.26 -10.56
C HIS A 35 8.75 6.25 -9.45
N TYR A 36 9.60 5.25 -9.74
CA TYR A 36 10.01 4.27 -8.74
C TYR A 36 10.82 4.91 -7.61
N GLU A 37 11.81 5.74 -7.95
CA GLU A 37 12.66 6.45 -6.98
C GLU A 37 11.82 7.37 -6.08
N LEU A 38 10.89 8.15 -6.65
CA LEU A 38 9.95 8.97 -5.88
C LEU A 38 9.10 8.12 -4.92
N TYR A 39 8.55 7.00 -5.40
CA TYR A 39 7.77 6.10 -4.56
C TYR A 39 8.61 5.52 -3.41
N GLN A 40 9.86 5.11 -3.66
CA GLN A 40 10.74 4.60 -2.61
C GLN A 40 11.06 5.66 -1.56
N LEU A 41 11.28 6.91 -1.97
CA LEU A 41 11.56 8.01 -1.04
C LEU A 41 10.32 8.33 -0.19
N LEU A 42 9.14 8.39 -0.79
CA LEU A 42 7.88 8.54 -0.06
C LEU A 42 7.66 7.38 0.93
N LEU A 43 7.89 6.14 0.50
CA LEU A 43 7.76 4.97 1.36
C LEU A 43 8.73 5.03 2.54
N PHE A 44 9.98 5.45 2.30
CA PHE A 44 10.99 5.63 3.35
C PHE A 44 10.53 6.64 4.40
N HIS A 45 10.14 7.86 4.00
CA HIS A 45 9.65 8.86 4.94
C HIS A 45 8.42 8.40 5.72
N PHE A 46 7.52 7.65 5.06
CA PHE A 46 6.36 7.09 5.71
C PHE A 46 6.74 6.03 6.77
N GLN A 47 7.67 5.12 6.46
CA GLN A 47 8.12 4.07 7.37
C GLN A 47 8.88 4.64 8.58
N GLU A 48 9.72 5.64 8.36
CA GLU A 48 10.46 6.36 9.41
C GLU A 48 9.59 7.38 10.17
N LYS A 49 8.29 7.46 9.86
CA LYS A 49 7.32 8.38 10.49
C LYS A 49 7.72 9.86 10.37
N HIS A 50 8.43 10.18 9.30
CA HIS A 50 8.89 11.51 8.94
C HIS A 50 7.81 12.26 8.15
N ALA A 51 6.72 12.63 8.82
CA ALA A 51 5.55 13.20 8.17
C ALA A 51 5.82 14.52 7.45
N ASP A 52 6.65 15.41 8.02
CA ASP A 52 6.99 16.69 7.42
C ASP A 52 7.68 16.50 6.06
N TYR A 53 8.74 15.70 6.03
CA TYR A 53 9.48 15.36 4.80
C TYR A 53 8.59 14.62 3.78
N PHE A 54 7.69 13.75 4.22
CA PHE A 54 6.74 13.08 3.34
C PHE A 54 5.83 14.07 2.62
N PHE A 55 5.25 15.04 3.33
CA PHE A 55 4.34 16.02 2.74
C PHE A 55 5.06 17.13 1.98
N GLU A 56 6.27 17.52 2.38
CA GLU A 56 7.14 18.43 1.63
C GLU A 56 7.45 17.85 0.25
N LEU A 57 7.92 16.61 0.18
CA LEU A 57 8.20 15.90 -1.07
C LEU A 57 6.96 15.80 -1.98
N ILE A 58 5.78 15.53 -1.41
CA ILE A 58 4.53 15.55 -2.17
C ILE A 58 4.26 16.93 -2.77
N LYS A 59 4.40 18.01 -1.99
CA LYS A 59 4.12 19.38 -2.46
C LYS A 59 5.09 19.80 -3.56
N GLU A 60 6.36 19.42 -3.47
CA GLU A 60 7.38 19.72 -4.48
C GLU A 60 7.12 18.97 -5.80
N THR A 61 6.67 17.72 -5.72
CA THR A 61 6.57 16.83 -6.90
C THR A 61 5.18 16.79 -7.54
N ILE A 62 4.14 17.33 -6.89
CA ILE A 62 2.75 17.23 -7.37
C ILE A 62 2.52 17.80 -8.78
N SER A 63 3.31 18.78 -9.21
CA SER A 63 3.16 19.40 -10.53
C SER A 63 3.86 18.59 -11.64
N SER A 64 4.84 17.76 -11.32
CA SER A 64 5.66 17.02 -12.29
C SER A 64 5.23 15.56 -12.47
N VAL A 65 4.49 14.98 -11.51
CA VAL A 65 4.01 13.59 -11.61
C VAL A 65 2.81 13.44 -12.54
N ASN A 66 2.57 12.19 -12.98
CA ASN A 66 1.42 11.86 -13.82
C ASN A 66 0.05 12.17 -13.14
N PRO A 67 -1.03 12.39 -13.92
CA PRO A 67 -2.33 12.82 -13.39
C PRO A 67 -2.96 11.89 -12.33
N ILE A 68 -2.70 10.59 -12.41
CA ILE A 68 -3.19 9.61 -11.42
C ILE A 68 -2.52 9.88 -10.07
N SER A 69 -1.19 10.06 -10.08
CA SER A 69 -0.39 10.38 -8.89
C SER A 69 -0.77 11.74 -8.32
N GLN A 70 -1.05 12.75 -9.17
CA GLN A 70 -1.55 14.04 -8.73
C GLN A 70 -2.86 13.90 -7.93
N THR A 71 -3.78 13.05 -8.38
CA THR A 71 -5.06 12.82 -7.69
C THR A 71 -4.86 12.17 -6.33
N ILE A 72 -3.94 11.20 -6.23
CA ILE A 72 -3.55 10.56 -4.97
C ILE A 72 -2.90 11.58 -4.03
N PHE A 73 -1.98 12.39 -4.52
CA PHE A 73 -1.28 13.41 -3.74
C PHE A 73 -2.22 14.50 -3.23
N ARG A 74 -3.18 14.95 -4.05
CA ARG A 74 -4.24 15.87 -3.60
C ARG A 74 -5.08 15.26 -2.49
N THR A 75 -5.36 13.97 -2.57
CA THR A 75 -6.09 13.25 -1.52
C THR A 75 -5.26 13.18 -0.24
N PHE A 76 -3.97 12.88 -0.33
CA PHE A 76 -3.08 12.89 0.84
C PHE A 76 -3.00 14.27 1.49
N LEU A 77 -2.87 15.34 0.70
CA LEU A 77 -2.84 16.71 1.24
C LEU A 77 -4.17 17.11 1.90
N ARG A 78 -5.31 16.72 1.33
CA ARG A 78 -6.63 16.97 1.92
C ARG A 78 -6.81 16.25 3.26
N ASP A 79 -6.32 15.02 3.35
CA ASP A 79 -6.46 14.16 4.52
C ASP A 79 -5.18 14.14 5.38
N GLN A 80 -4.36 15.19 5.31
CA GLN A 80 -3.02 15.28 5.92
C GLN A 80 -3.05 14.98 7.43
N ASP A 81 -3.94 15.62 8.19
CA ASP A 81 -4.03 15.42 9.64
C ASP A 81 -4.30 13.95 10.02
N LYS A 82 -5.12 13.25 9.22
CA LYS A 82 -5.43 11.83 9.44
C LYS A 82 -4.21 10.96 9.20
N ILE A 83 -3.43 11.27 8.17
CA ILE A 83 -2.20 10.53 7.84
C ILE A 83 -1.13 10.79 8.90
N ILE A 84 -0.96 12.04 9.35
CA ILE A 84 -0.05 12.38 10.46
C ILE A 84 -0.46 11.60 11.71
N ASN A 85 -1.75 11.59 12.06
CA ASN A 85 -2.25 10.83 13.19
C ASN A 85 -1.96 9.33 13.05
N ALA A 86 -2.09 8.76 11.85
CA ALA A 86 -1.77 7.36 11.60
C ALA A 86 -0.27 7.03 11.76
N LEU A 87 0.62 8.00 11.52
CA LEU A 87 2.07 7.84 11.73
C LEU A 87 2.48 7.96 13.20
N VAL A 88 1.89 8.93 13.90
CA VAL A 88 2.22 9.25 15.30
C VAL A 88 1.60 8.26 16.27
N LEU A 89 0.33 7.90 16.08
CA LEU A 89 -0.39 7.06 17.02
C LEU A 89 0.08 5.59 16.94
N PRO A 90 0.08 4.86 18.07
CA PRO A 90 0.46 3.45 18.12
C PRO A 90 -0.66 2.50 17.66
N TYR A 91 -1.83 3.03 17.28
CA TYR A 91 -3.00 2.22 16.94
C TYR A 91 -2.85 1.60 15.56
N SER A 92 -2.96 0.28 15.49
CA SER A 92 -3.00 -0.45 14.21
C SER A 92 -4.44 -0.74 13.79
N ASN A 93 -4.68 -0.74 12.47
CA ASN A 93 -5.94 -1.21 11.89
C ASN A 93 -6.09 -2.75 11.96
N ALA A 94 -5.11 -3.48 12.52
CA ALA A 94 -5.07 -4.93 12.48
C ALA A 94 -6.32 -5.57 13.10
N LYS A 95 -6.76 -5.07 14.26
CA LYS A 95 -7.95 -5.59 14.94
C LYS A 95 -9.23 -5.42 14.11
N LEU A 96 -9.39 -4.25 13.48
CA LEU A 96 -10.53 -3.96 12.60
C LEU A 96 -10.48 -4.84 11.34
N GLU A 97 -9.29 -5.04 10.76
CA GLU A 97 -9.13 -5.89 9.57
C GLU A 97 -9.42 -7.36 9.88
N THR A 98 -8.97 -7.87 11.04
CA THR A 98 -9.32 -9.22 11.51
C THR A 98 -10.84 -9.39 11.63
N THR A 99 -11.53 -8.43 12.24
CA THR A 99 -12.99 -8.43 12.34
C THR A 99 -13.66 -8.39 10.96
N ASN A 100 -13.20 -7.52 10.05
CA ASN A 100 -13.74 -7.43 8.69
C ASN A 100 -13.58 -8.73 7.89
N ILE A 101 -12.42 -9.39 8.01
CA ILE A 101 -12.16 -10.68 7.36
C ILE A 101 -13.13 -11.74 7.92
N LEU A 102 -13.29 -11.82 9.24
CA LEU A 102 -14.21 -12.76 9.86
C LEU A 102 -15.65 -12.54 9.38
N ILE A 103 -16.12 -11.29 9.33
CA ILE A 103 -17.45 -10.93 8.82
C ILE A 103 -17.62 -11.37 7.36
N LYS A 104 -16.60 -11.16 6.52
CA LYS A 104 -16.62 -11.61 5.11
C LYS A 104 -16.72 -13.14 5.01
N VAL A 105 -15.96 -13.88 5.84
CA VAL A 105 -16.02 -15.35 5.91
C VAL A 105 -17.39 -15.84 6.36
N ILE A 106 -17.98 -15.25 7.40
CA ILE A 106 -19.34 -15.59 7.86
C ILE A 106 -20.37 -15.40 6.75
N LYS A 107 -20.30 -14.28 6.02
CA LYS A 107 -21.18 -14.00 4.89
C LYS A 107 -20.99 -15.02 3.76
N GLN A 108 -19.75 -15.37 3.43
CA GLN A 108 -19.42 -16.32 2.37
C GLN A 108 -19.88 -17.74 2.70
N ASN A 109 -19.64 -18.20 3.94
CA ASN A 109 -20.02 -19.54 4.38
C ASN A 109 -21.55 -19.75 4.42
N ALA A 110 -22.31 -18.69 4.64
CA ALA A 110 -23.77 -18.73 4.61
C ALA A 110 -24.36 -18.58 3.19
N PHE A 111 -23.52 -18.42 2.16
CA PHE A 111 -23.95 -18.05 0.80
C PHE A 111 -24.80 -16.77 0.76
N GLY A 112 -24.49 -15.83 1.67
CA GLY A 112 -25.25 -14.60 1.88
C GLY A 112 -26.42 -14.75 2.85
N PHE A 113 -26.81 -13.63 3.46
CA PHE A 113 -27.94 -13.56 4.37
C PHE A 113 -29.10 -12.80 3.72
N ARG A 114 -30.30 -13.37 3.75
CA ARG A 114 -31.52 -12.68 3.31
C ARG A 114 -32.04 -11.68 4.35
N ASN A 115 -31.77 -11.94 5.63
CA ASN A 115 -32.20 -11.11 6.76
C ASN A 115 -30.97 -10.52 7.47
N PHE A 116 -30.94 -9.20 7.62
CA PHE A 116 -29.83 -8.47 8.24
C PHE A 116 -29.69 -8.75 9.74
N GLU A 117 -30.80 -8.91 10.47
CA GLU A 117 -30.76 -9.25 11.90
C GLU A 117 -30.14 -10.63 12.14
N ASN A 118 -30.44 -11.60 11.27
CA ASN A 118 -29.78 -12.91 11.33
C ASN A 118 -28.28 -12.81 11.06
N PHE A 119 -27.87 -11.93 10.13
CA PHE A 119 -26.46 -11.68 9.86
C PHE A 119 -25.76 -11.05 11.07
N LYS A 120 -26.34 -9.99 11.63
CA LYS A 120 -25.84 -9.30 12.81
C LYS A 120 -25.73 -10.25 14.01
N THR A 121 -26.74 -11.07 14.23
CA THR A 121 -26.76 -12.09 15.29
C THR A 121 -25.63 -13.09 15.10
N ARG A 122 -25.39 -13.56 13.87
CA ARG A 122 -24.29 -14.49 13.57
C ARG A 122 -22.92 -13.87 13.77
N ILE A 123 -22.75 -12.59 13.44
CA ILE A 123 -21.51 -11.84 13.71
C ILE A 123 -21.29 -11.71 15.22
N LEU A 124 -22.32 -11.31 15.98
CA LEU A 124 -22.23 -11.10 17.42
C LEU A 124 -21.90 -12.39 18.20
N ILE A 125 -22.36 -13.55 17.72
CA ILE A 125 -22.03 -14.86 18.32
C ILE A 125 -20.56 -15.26 18.01
N ALA A 126 -20.00 -14.80 16.90
CA ALA A 126 -18.68 -15.22 16.42
C ALA A 126 -17.53 -14.32 16.88
N LEU A 127 -17.83 -13.09 17.36
CA LEU A 127 -16.88 -12.12 17.90
C LEU A 127 -16.81 -12.22 19.42
#